data_AF-A0A941RMD8-F1
#
_entry.id   AF-A0A941RMD8-F1
#
_cell.length_a   1.000
_cell.length_b   1.000
_cell.length_c   1.000
_cell.angle_alpha   90.00
_cell.angle_beta   90.00
_cell.angle_gamma   90.00
#
_symmetry.space_group_name_H-M   'P 1'
#
loop_
_entity.id
_entity.type
_entity.pdbx_description
1 polymer ?
#
loop_
_entity_poly.entity_id
_entity_poly.type
_entity_poly.pdbx_seq_one_letter_code
_entity_poly.pdbx_strand_id
1 'polypeptide(L)'
;MDTTLTLTNDMLLVLGLVVFTMVMFLFERIRGDVVSLVVLVTLGLTGLVAPEDLFGGFSSGAVMNVIATMILGAGLDRTGALNRLAGWLLRHAKGLESRLVLLASAVAGLNSSVVQNTATTALYMPVASRLTSRTGLRLSSLLVPMSAAIIMGGSLTMVGNS
;
A
#
# COMPACT_ATOMS: atom_id res chain seq x y z
N MET A 1 16.07 -33.76 30.47
CA MET A 1 15.15 -33.66 29.31
C MET A 1 14.08 -32.71 29.77
N ASP A 2 14.37 -31.41 29.73
CA ASP A 2 13.55 -30.39 30.38
C ASP A 2 13.32 -29.26 29.37
N THR A 3 12.56 -29.59 28.31
CA THR A 3 12.04 -28.62 27.35
C THR A 3 10.55 -28.41 27.61
N THR A 4 10.21 -27.98 28.82
CA THR A 4 8.92 -27.31 29.03
C THR A 4 9.13 -25.87 28.58
N LEU A 5 8.52 -25.51 27.44
CA LEU A 5 8.40 -24.13 26.98
C LEU A 5 7.63 -23.33 28.06
N THR A 6 8.34 -22.83 29.07
CA THR A 6 7.78 -21.95 30.09
C THR A 6 7.66 -20.57 29.46
N LEU A 7 6.47 -20.28 28.93
CA LEU A 7 6.12 -18.93 28.47
C LEU A 7 6.31 -17.96 29.64
N THR A 8 7.19 -16.97 29.49
CA THR A 8 7.29 -15.89 30.46
C THR A 8 6.03 -15.03 30.42
N ASN A 9 5.70 -14.39 31.54
CA ASN A 9 4.51 -13.54 31.63
C ASN A 9 4.52 -12.42 30.56
N ASP A 10 5.70 -11.88 30.27
CA ASP A 10 5.91 -10.86 29.24
C ASP A 10 5.61 -11.40 27.82
N MET A 11 6.08 -12.62 27.50
CA MET A 11 5.78 -13.27 26.22
C MET A 11 4.28 -13.54 26.06
N LEU A 12 3.60 -13.95 27.13
CA LEU A 12 2.16 -14.21 27.12
C LEU A 12 1.35 -12.93 26.88
N LEU A 13 1.75 -11.82 27.49
CA LEU A 13 1.14 -10.51 27.28
C LEU A 13 1.33 -10.01 25.85
N VAL A 14 2.55 -10.09 25.31
CA VAL A 14 2.84 -9.68 23.92
C VAL A 14 2.03 -10.54 22.94
N LEU A 15 2.02 -11.87 23.12
CA LEU A 15 1.27 -12.77 22.26
C LEU A 15 -0.24 -12.50 22.33
N GLY A 16 -0.77 -12.27 23.52
CA GLY A 16 -2.18 -11.88 23.72
C GLY A 16 -2.52 -10.58 22.99
N LEU A 17 -1.63 -9.59 23.05
CA LEU A 17 -1.80 -8.31 22.38
C LEU A 17 -1.72 -8.43 20.85
N VAL A 18 -0.86 -9.30 20.32
CA VAL A 18 -0.82 -9.63 18.88
C VAL A 18 -2.14 -10.27 18.43
N VAL A 19 -2.63 -11.27 19.16
CA VAL A 19 -3.91 -11.94 18.86
C VAL A 19 -5.06 -10.93 18.93
N PHE A 20 -5.09 -10.09 19.96
CA PHE A 20 -6.08 -9.02 20.09
C PHE A 20 -6.06 -8.07 18.88
N THR A 21 -4.89 -7.61 18.46
CA THR A 21 -4.73 -6.71 17.31
C THR A 21 -5.22 -7.37 16.03
N MET A 22 -4.86 -8.64 15.81
CA MET A 22 -5.27 -9.41 14.64
C MET A 22 -6.79 -9.61 14.58
N VAL A 23 -7.42 -9.91 15.72
CA VAL A 23 -8.89 -10.05 15.83
C VAL A 23 -9.58 -8.72 15.56
N MET A 24 -9.09 -7.62 16.14
CA MET A 24 -9.61 -6.28 15.91
C MET A 24 -9.52 -5.86 14.43
N PHE A 25 -8.40 -6.15 13.77
CA PHE A 25 -8.22 -5.89 12.34
C PHE A 25 -9.09 -6.80 11.48
N LEU A 26 -9.32 -8.05 11.86
CA LEU A 26 -10.19 -8.95 11.10
C LEU A 26 -11.66 -8.50 11.12
N PHE A 27 -12.14 -8.03 12.28
CA PHE A 27 -13.54 -7.63 12.42
C PHE A 27 -13.81 -6.20 11.94
N GLU A 28 -12.78 -5.36 11.76
CA GLU A 28 -12.86 -3.96 11.33
C GLU A 28 -13.95 -3.12 12.02
N ARG A 29 -14.42 -3.54 13.21
CA ARG A 29 -15.51 -2.87 13.95
C ARG A 29 -15.09 -1.50 14.46
N ILE A 30 -13.80 -1.37 14.78
CA ILE A 30 -13.16 -0.14 15.22
C ILE A 30 -12.13 0.23 14.16
N ARG A 31 -11.99 1.54 13.88
CA ARG A 31 -10.96 2.02 12.95
C ARG A 31 -9.57 1.57 13.42
N GLY A 32 -8.75 1.09 12.48
CA GLY A 32 -7.44 0.51 12.78
C GLY A 32 -6.44 1.48 13.41
N ASP A 33 -6.62 2.80 13.20
CA ASP A 33 -5.85 3.85 13.88
C ASP A 33 -6.10 3.85 15.40
N VAL A 34 -7.36 3.71 15.82
CA VAL A 34 -7.72 3.62 17.24
C VAL A 34 -7.16 2.34 17.85
N VAL A 35 -7.24 1.21 17.15
CA VAL A 35 -6.68 -0.08 17.62
C VAL A 35 -5.16 0.05 17.84
N SER A 36 -4.46 0.65 16.88
CA SER A 36 -3.00 0.90 16.97
C SER A 36 -2.64 1.78 18.18
N LEU A 37 -3.43 2.83 18.45
CA LEU A 37 -3.23 3.69 19.63
C LEU A 37 -3.47 2.95 20.94
N VAL A 38 -4.50 2.11 21.03
CA VAL A 38 -4.77 1.29 22.23
C VAL A 38 -3.60 0.34 22.51
N VAL A 39 -3.08 -0.31 21.48
CA VAL A 39 -1.91 -1.18 21.57
C VAL A 39 -0.68 -0.43 22.06
N LEU A 40 -0.42 0.73 21.46
CA LEU A 40 0.71 1.60 21.83
C LEU A 40 0.65 2.03 23.30
N VAL A 41 -0.52 2.48 23.76
CA VAL A 41 -0.74 2.85 25.17
C VAL A 41 -0.57 1.65 26.08
N THR A 42 -1.09 0.47 25.69
CA THR A 42 -0.97 -0.76 26.48
C THR A 42 0.49 -1.19 26.63
N LEU A 43 1.28 -1.12 25.56
CA LEU A 43 2.73 -1.40 25.60
C LEU A 43 3.48 -0.41 26.49
N GLY A 44 3.13 0.87 26.43
CA GLY A 44 3.73 1.89 27.30
C GLY A 44 3.39 1.70 28.78
N LEU A 45 2.13 1.36 29.10
CA LEU A 45 1.69 1.13 30.48
C LEU A 45 2.25 -0.16 31.09
N THR A 46 2.44 -1.20 30.27
CA THR A 46 2.99 -2.49 30.73
C THR A 46 4.51 -2.47 30.87
N GLY A 47 5.19 -1.44 30.38
CA GLY A 47 6.64 -1.31 30.45
C GLY A 47 7.40 -2.38 29.64
N LEU A 48 6.70 -3.07 28.73
CA LEU A 48 7.27 -4.13 27.89
C LEU A 48 8.28 -3.59 26.86
N VAL A 49 8.20 -2.29 26.56
CA VAL A 49 9.07 -1.59 25.61
C VAL A 49 9.62 -0.34 26.28
N ALA A 50 10.89 -0.04 26.06
CA ALA A 50 11.49 1.21 26.54
C ALA A 50 10.74 2.42 25.96
N PRO A 51 10.52 3.51 26.73
CA PRO A 51 9.77 4.67 26.26
C PRO A 51 10.35 5.30 24.97
N GLU A 52 11.66 5.17 24.77
CA GLU A 52 12.38 5.62 23.57
C GLU A 52 12.06 4.80 22.31
N ASP A 53 11.80 3.50 22.47
CA ASP A 53 11.49 2.59 21.36
C ASP A 53 9.99 2.49 21.06
N LEU A 54 9.15 2.96 21.99
CA LEU A 54 7.68 2.85 21.89
C LEU A 54 7.13 3.47 20.59
N PHE A 55 7.72 4.60 20.16
CA PHE A 55 7.33 5.30 18.93
C PHE A 55 8.19 4.93 17.71
N GLY A 56 9.13 3.98 17.83
CA GLY A 56 10.03 3.58 16.75
C GLY A 56 9.30 3.06 15.50
N GLY A 57 8.09 2.53 15.66
CA GLY A 57 7.24 2.12 14.53
C GLY A 57 6.83 3.26 13.61
N PHE A 58 6.67 4.49 14.13
CA PHE A 58 6.26 5.67 13.36
C PHE A 58 7.38 6.20 12.45
N SER A 59 8.65 5.95 12.79
CA SER A 59 9.81 6.32 11.96
C SER A 59 10.29 5.17 11.08
N SER A 60 9.51 4.08 10.97
CA SER A 60 9.86 2.94 10.12
C SER A 60 9.93 3.34 8.63
N GLY A 61 10.83 2.68 7.90
CA GLY A 61 10.99 2.91 6.45
C GLY A 61 9.69 2.73 5.68
N ALA A 62 8.83 1.81 6.11
CA ALA A 62 7.50 1.60 5.52
C ALA A 62 6.61 2.85 5.65
N VAL A 63 6.53 3.46 6.84
CA VAL A 63 5.74 4.69 7.05
C VAL A 63 6.28 5.83 6.20
N MET A 64 7.61 6.01 6.15
CA MET A 64 8.25 7.03 5.34
C MET A 64 7.98 6.84 3.83
N ASN A 65 8.00 5.60 3.33
CA ASN A 65 7.66 5.29 1.94
C ASN A 65 6.21 5.63 1.61
N VAL A 66 5.25 5.31 2.50
CA VAL A 66 3.84 5.65 2.29
C VAL A 66 3.66 7.18 2.23
N ILE A 67 4.28 7.93 3.14
CA ILE A 67 4.21 9.40 3.13
C ILE A 67 4.81 9.98 1.84
N ALA A 68 6.02 9.54 1.47
CA ALA A 68 6.70 10.02 0.27
C ALA A 68 5.84 9.78 -0.99
N THR A 69 5.16 8.65 -1.05
CA THR A 69 4.38 8.26 -2.24
C THR A 69 3.03 8.95 -2.31
N MET A 70 2.39 9.26 -1.17
CA MET A 70 1.25 10.17 -1.13
C MET A 70 1.65 11.59 -1.60
N ILE A 71 2.80 12.10 -1.16
CA ILE A 71 3.32 13.40 -1.60
C ILE A 71 3.61 13.40 -3.11
N LEU A 72 4.29 12.36 -3.61
CA LEU A 72 4.57 12.20 -5.04
C LEU A 72 3.28 12.13 -5.87
N GLY A 73 2.28 11.37 -5.41
CA GLY A 73 0.98 11.30 -6.06
C GLY A 73 0.30 12.66 -6.17
N ALA A 74 0.26 13.42 -5.06
CA ALA A 74 -0.28 14.77 -5.04
C ALA A 74 0.51 15.76 -5.92
N GLY A 75 1.84 15.66 -5.93
CA GLY A 75 2.71 16.48 -6.78
C GLY A 75 2.52 16.18 -8.27
N LEU A 76 2.40 14.91 -8.65
CA LEU A 76 2.13 14.49 -10.02
C LEU A 76 0.75 14.95 -10.51
N ASP A 77 -0.24 14.99 -9.61
CA ASP A 77 -1.56 15.52 -9.93
C ASP A 77 -1.53 17.04 -10.16
N ARG A 78 -0.90 17.79 -9.23
CA ARG A 78 -0.76 19.26 -9.35
C ARG A 78 0.04 19.72 -10.55
N THR A 79 1.08 18.97 -10.95
CA THR A 79 1.92 19.30 -12.12
C THR A 79 1.24 19.00 -13.46
N GLY A 80 0.10 18.30 -13.44
CA GLY A 80 -0.58 17.84 -14.66
C GLY A 80 0.21 16.78 -15.43
N ALA A 81 1.28 16.21 -14.83
CA ALA A 81 2.03 15.11 -15.41
C ALA A 81 1.10 13.91 -15.70
N LEU A 82 0.16 13.63 -14.79
CA LEU A 82 -0.87 12.61 -14.98
C LEU A 82 -1.76 12.87 -16.21
N ASN A 83 -2.05 14.13 -16.54
CA ASN A 83 -2.81 14.49 -17.74
C ASN A 83 -1.98 14.27 -19.02
N ARG A 84 -0.69 14.57 -18.98
CA ARG A 84 0.22 14.31 -20.11
C ARG A 84 0.39 12.82 -20.35
N LEU A 85 0.56 12.04 -19.29
CA LEU A 85 0.61 10.58 -19.32
C LEU A 85 -0.67 10.00 -19.92
N ALA A 86 -1.84 10.40 -19.41
CA ALA A 86 -3.12 9.97 -19.94
C ALA A 86 -3.27 10.29 -21.44
N GLY A 87 -2.93 11.51 -21.86
CA GLY A 87 -2.97 11.92 -23.27
C GLY A 87 -1.94 11.17 -24.14
N TRP A 88 -0.77 10.81 -23.60
CA TRP A 88 0.20 9.99 -24.31
C TRP A 88 -0.32 8.56 -24.51
N LEU A 89 -0.91 7.94 -23.47
CA LEU A 89 -1.53 6.62 -23.56
C LEU A 89 -2.68 6.59 -24.58
N LEU A 90 -3.59 7.57 -24.54
CA LEU A 90 -4.70 7.64 -25.50
C LEU A 90 -4.20 7.74 -26.96
N ARG A 91 -3.18 8.56 -27.22
CA ARG A 91 -2.59 8.70 -28.57
C ARG A 91 -1.97 7.38 -29.05
N HIS A 92 -1.29 6.65 -28.18
CA HIS A 92 -0.65 5.38 -28.53
C HIS A 92 -1.64 4.21 -28.63
N ALA A 93 -2.76 4.27 -27.93
CA ALA A 93 -3.83 3.28 -28.02
C ALA A 93 -4.60 3.34 -29.34
N LYS A 94 -4.54 4.46 -30.08
CA LYS A 94 -5.20 4.66 -31.39
C LYS A 94 -6.70 4.29 -31.39
N GLY A 95 -7.40 4.53 -30.28
CA GLY A 95 -8.84 4.27 -30.15
C GLY A 95 -9.25 2.82 -29.83
N LEU A 96 -8.31 1.89 -29.67
CA LEU A 96 -8.61 0.52 -29.25
C LEU A 96 -8.56 0.39 -27.72
N GLU A 97 -9.71 0.07 -27.11
CA GLU A 97 -9.84 -0.11 -25.66
C GLU A 97 -8.92 -1.20 -25.10
N SER A 98 -8.85 -2.35 -25.77
CA SER A 98 -7.95 -3.46 -25.38
C SER A 98 -6.47 -3.04 -25.38
N ARG A 99 -6.07 -2.24 -26.38
CA ARG A 99 -4.70 -1.73 -26.49
C ARG A 99 -4.39 -0.70 -25.41
N LEU A 100 -5.37 0.12 -25.01
CA LEU A 100 -5.25 1.09 -23.92
C LEU A 100 -5.06 0.37 -22.58
N VAL A 101 -5.86 -0.66 -22.30
CA VAL A 101 -5.74 -1.49 -21.08
C VAL A 101 -4.38 -2.17 -21.02
N LEU A 102 -3.92 -2.75 -22.14
CA LEU A 102 -2.62 -3.41 -22.21
C LEU A 102 -1.46 -2.42 -21.98
N LEU A 103 -1.47 -1.27 -22.65
CA LEU A 103 -0.44 -0.22 -22.48
C LEU A 103 -0.42 0.32 -21.05
N ALA A 104 -1.57 0.62 -20.48
CA ALA A 104 -1.67 1.12 -19.11
C ALA A 104 -1.16 0.10 -18.10
N SER A 105 -1.53 -1.17 -18.27
CA SER A 105 -1.09 -2.26 -17.39
C SER A 105 0.41 -2.53 -17.53
N ALA A 106 0.95 -2.52 -18.76
CA ALA A 106 2.37 -2.72 -19.01
C ALA A 106 3.23 -1.59 -18.41
N VAL A 107 2.84 -0.33 -18.61
CA VAL A 107 3.55 0.83 -18.05
C VAL A 107 3.47 0.82 -16.52
N ALA A 108 2.30 0.50 -15.95
CA ALA A 108 2.12 0.41 -14.50
C ALA A 108 2.94 -0.73 -13.89
N GLY A 109 2.95 -1.91 -14.50
CA GLY A 109 3.73 -3.06 -14.04
C GLY A 109 5.24 -2.84 -14.13
N LEU A 110 5.73 -2.26 -15.24
CA LEU A 110 7.15 -1.92 -15.37
C LEU A 110 7.58 -0.88 -14.33
N ASN A 111 6.75 0.14 -14.06
CA ASN A 111 7.06 1.14 -13.04
C ASN A 111 6.99 0.55 -11.62
N SER A 112 6.09 -0.41 -11.37
CA SER A 112 6.00 -1.11 -10.09
C SER A 112 7.24 -1.93 -9.74
N SER A 113 8.08 -2.28 -10.72
CA SER A 113 9.37 -2.92 -10.44
C SER A 113 10.37 -2.01 -9.71
N VAL A 114 10.10 -0.71 -9.61
CA VAL A 114 10.98 0.26 -8.91
C VAL A 114 10.26 0.90 -7.72
N VAL A 115 8.93 0.83 -7.68
CA VAL A 115 8.08 1.52 -6.70
C VAL A 115 7.15 0.52 -6.02
N GLN A 116 7.03 0.62 -4.70
CA GLN A 116 6.19 -0.26 -3.88
C GLN A 116 4.72 -0.32 -4.37
N ASN A 117 4.10 -1.50 -4.33
CA ASN A 117 2.78 -1.76 -4.92
C ASN A 117 1.68 -0.77 -4.49
N THR A 118 1.65 -0.40 -3.20
CA THR A 118 0.67 0.54 -2.63
C THR A 118 0.81 1.94 -3.24
N ALA A 119 2.04 2.40 -3.38
CA ALA A 119 2.39 3.70 -3.94
C ALA A 119 2.06 3.80 -5.43
N THR A 120 2.45 2.77 -6.19
CA THR A 120 2.13 2.66 -7.61
C THR A 120 0.62 2.67 -7.82
N THR A 121 -0.13 1.88 -7.06
CA THR A 121 -1.59 1.84 -7.16
C THR A 121 -2.24 3.20 -6.87
N ALA A 122 -1.79 3.90 -5.81
CA ALA A 122 -2.27 5.23 -5.47
C ALA A 122 -2.00 6.25 -6.59
N LEU A 123 -0.86 6.13 -7.27
CA LEU A 123 -0.49 7.00 -8.39
C LEU A 123 -1.32 6.76 -9.66
N TYR A 124 -1.61 5.49 -9.96
CA TYR A 124 -2.32 5.10 -11.18
C TYR A 124 -3.85 5.14 -11.05
N MET A 125 -4.41 5.14 -9.84
CA MET A 125 -5.86 5.32 -9.61
C MET A 125 -6.42 6.61 -10.25
N PRO A 126 -5.85 7.82 -10.04
CA PRO A 126 -6.34 9.03 -10.70
C PRO A 126 -6.13 8.99 -12.22
N VAL A 127 -5.07 8.33 -12.71
CA VAL A 127 -4.85 8.15 -14.16
C VAL A 127 -5.96 7.28 -14.76
N ALA A 128 -6.30 6.17 -14.13
CA ALA A 128 -7.38 5.28 -14.57
C ALA A 128 -8.75 5.97 -14.56
N SER A 129 -9.04 6.76 -13.51
CA SER A 129 -10.25 7.59 -13.44
C SER A 129 -10.33 8.60 -14.59
N ARG A 130 -9.22 9.26 -14.94
CA ARG A 130 -9.18 10.18 -16.08
C ARG A 130 -9.32 9.47 -17.43
N LEU A 131 -8.68 8.32 -17.63
CA LEU A 131 -8.83 7.53 -18.86
C LEU A 131 -10.29 7.13 -19.07
N THR A 132 -10.91 6.56 -18.05
CA THR A 132 -12.30 6.10 -18.08
C THR A 132 -13.30 7.25 -18.29
N SER A 133 -13.04 8.43 -17.71
CA SER A 133 -13.87 9.62 -17.98
C SER A 133 -13.81 10.11 -19.44
N ARG A 134 -12.73 9.82 -20.17
CA ARG A 134 -12.54 10.24 -21.57
C ARG A 134 -12.96 9.18 -22.59
N THR A 135 -12.91 7.91 -22.22
CA THR A 135 -13.25 6.79 -23.12
C THR A 135 -14.61 6.17 -22.82
N GLY A 136 -15.24 6.49 -21.69
CA GLY A 136 -16.51 5.90 -21.27
C GLY A 136 -16.38 4.47 -20.69
N LEU A 137 -15.16 3.97 -20.53
CA LEU A 137 -14.90 2.64 -19.97
C LEU A 137 -15.28 2.54 -18.49
N ARG A 138 -15.63 1.33 -18.04
CA ARG A 138 -15.84 1.05 -16.61
C ARG A 138 -14.49 1.08 -15.89
N LEU A 139 -14.42 1.85 -14.79
CA LEU A 139 -13.20 2.00 -13.99
C LEU A 139 -12.64 0.65 -13.51
N SER A 140 -13.50 -0.29 -13.10
CA SER A 140 -13.06 -1.62 -12.67
C SER A 140 -12.41 -2.43 -13.80
N SER A 141 -12.89 -2.30 -15.03
CA SER A 141 -12.35 -3.03 -16.19
C SER A 141 -10.93 -2.59 -16.56
N LEU A 142 -10.52 -1.38 -16.15
CA LEU A 142 -9.16 -0.87 -16.32
C LEU A 142 -8.32 -1.11 -15.05
N LEU A 143 -8.88 -0.89 -13.87
CA LEU A 143 -8.17 -1.03 -12.59
C LEU A 143 -7.77 -2.47 -12.27
N VAL A 144 -8.65 -3.45 -12.50
CA VAL A 144 -8.36 -4.86 -12.20
C VAL A 144 -7.11 -5.36 -12.96
N PRO A 145 -7.03 -5.28 -14.30
CA PRO A 145 -5.83 -5.71 -15.02
C PRO A 145 -4.59 -4.87 -14.69
N MET A 146 -4.75 -3.56 -14.44
CA MET A 146 -3.63 -2.72 -14.00
C MET A 146 -3.09 -3.15 -12.63
N SER A 147 -3.97 -3.39 -11.64
CA SER A 147 -3.56 -3.85 -10.30
C SER A 147 -2.85 -5.20 -10.35
N ALA A 148 -3.31 -6.13 -11.20
CA ALA A 148 -2.65 -7.41 -11.41
C ALA A 148 -1.25 -7.23 -11.99
N ALA A 149 -1.09 -6.33 -12.97
CA ALA A 149 0.21 -6.01 -13.55
C ALA A 149 1.15 -5.29 -12.57
N ILE A 150 0.62 -4.44 -11.69
CA ILE A 150 1.38 -3.79 -10.60
C ILE A 150 1.91 -4.85 -9.64
N ILE A 151 1.06 -5.77 -9.16
CA ILE A 151 1.46 -6.84 -8.23
C ILE A 151 2.52 -7.75 -8.88
N MET A 152 2.29 -8.18 -10.13
CA MET A 152 3.29 -8.99 -10.86
C MET A 152 4.59 -8.22 -11.09
N GLY A 153 4.52 -6.93 -11.40
CA GLY A 153 5.66 -6.06 -11.64
C GLY A 153 6.49 -5.78 -10.39
N GLY A 154 5.86 -5.54 -9.25
CA GLY A 154 6.54 -5.37 -7.96
C GLY A 154 7.20 -6.65 -7.45
N SER A 155 6.76 -7.82 -7.95
CA SER A 155 7.40 -9.10 -7.66
C SER A 155 8.69 -9.33 -8.47
N LEU A 156 9.00 -8.48 -9.46
CA LEU A 156 10.20 -8.62 -10.29
C LEU A 156 11.48 -8.15 -9.60
N THR A 157 11.39 -7.31 -8.57
CA THR A 157 12.56 -6.79 -7.85
C THR A 157 12.36 -6.85 -6.34
N MET A 158 13.47 -7.01 -5.61
CA MET A 158 13.49 -6.97 -4.14
C MET A 158 13.08 -5.59 -3.59
N VAL A 159 13.15 -4.55 -4.42
CA VAL A 159 12.74 -3.17 -4.08
C VAL A 159 11.21 -3.00 -4.15
N GLY A 160 10.53 -3.71 -5.06
CA GLY A 160 9.08 -3.63 -5.22
C GLY A 160 8.29 -4.37 -4.13
N ASN A 161 8.91 -5.38 -3.51
CA ASN A 161 8.30 -6.24 -2.50
C ASN A 161 9.17 -6.30 -1.22
N SER A 162 9.05 -5.27 -0.37
CA SER A 162 9.59 -5.21 1.00
C SER A 162 8.47 -5.06 2.04
#